data_AF-A0A2V7YN82-F1
#
_entry.id   AF-A0A2V7YN82-F1
#
_cell.length_a   1.000
_cell.length_b   1.000
_cell.length_c   1.000
_cell.angle_alpha   90.00
_cell.angle_beta   90.00
_cell.angle_gamma   90.00
#
_symmetry.space_group_name_H-M   'P 1'
#
loop_
_entity.id
_entity.type
_entity.pdbx_description
1 polymer ?
#
loop_
_entity_poly.entity_id
_entity_poly.type
_entity_poly.pdbx_seq_one_letter_code
_entity_poly.pdbx_strand_id
1 'polypeptide(L)'
;MFGIITTYAGGGAKGNDADGVPATDADLNVPTVLSFDRDGNLLIAAYPKIRRVDKTTHVITTIISNAGLLYGMATASDGTLFYSDEQVLMLAPGATDQVIFGGNGSYVGDGLSARAAILHSPQGLALDKAGNLYIADSTGNIVRRVSAADGTITTIAGMVGRAYGSGQDGIDATQAAIGFPEDLTFDAAGNLYIADPLNDVVWRVDSAGKISAYAGGGSPADGFGDNGPATASHVVPWGVAFDAIGNLYIADTDTYAAPPHARIRKVDATTKVITTFAGSDKVGFAGDNGPAAAAQLSAPFGVVVDNDGNVLVTEDGNGTIRRIDRAGIITTIAGDPSRNEGTPLGDEGAATAARLTPLHIAINRKTGDLIFSDHSSHRVRRIDAQGVIHTVAGSDNFYYEGGFSGDNGPATEAKLSFDYGDASGIAVSPAGDVYVSDSQNNRVRAVFACVSVTAPALTAPTNASTTPTLTWSSVPGAFRYDVRVDTVSLPARVIASDLTETTFTPSNLAPGTKYFWTVTAKGDTFCPTASTATSAIVTFTTAAGCGVGAFDLTAPADGATSASQLSWQPAPGAGTYDLYLGTTTPPPLFESGITATTHSVPNIPGRVFWFVVAHAACDATKTSTSPVRSYTAS
;
A
#
# COMPACT_ATOMS: atom_id res chain seq x y z
N MET A 1 -11.77 -11.25 -2.54
CA MET A 1 -11.27 -11.42 -3.92
C MET A 1 -9.86 -10.90 -4.00
N PHE A 2 -8.87 -11.77 -3.81
CA PHE A 2 -7.57 -11.26 -3.38
C PHE A 2 -6.43 -11.87 -4.15
N GLY A 3 -5.60 -10.94 -4.59
CA GLY A 3 -4.37 -11.17 -5.30
C GLY A 3 -3.25 -11.63 -4.39
N ILE A 4 -2.05 -11.43 -4.89
CA ILE A 4 -0.79 -11.73 -4.25
C ILE A 4 -0.62 -10.81 -3.06
N ILE A 5 -0.27 -11.39 -1.92
CA ILE A 5 0.32 -10.61 -0.83
C ILE A 5 1.82 -10.52 -1.04
N THR A 6 2.37 -9.34 -0.79
CA THR A 6 3.81 -9.14 -0.77
C THR A 6 4.20 -8.30 0.42
N THR A 7 5.42 -8.51 0.91
CA THR A 7 6.10 -7.49 1.68
C THR A 7 6.16 -6.23 0.83
N TYR A 8 5.59 -5.16 1.36
CA TYR A 8 5.65 -3.83 0.77
C TYR A 8 6.77 -3.01 1.42
N ALA A 9 7.01 -3.23 2.71
CA ALA A 9 8.14 -2.68 3.44
C ALA A 9 8.56 -3.60 4.60
N GLY A 10 9.84 -3.58 4.97
CA GLY A 10 10.36 -4.36 6.09
C GLY A 10 10.91 -5.74 5.66
N GLY A 11 12.20 -5.99 5.85
CA GLY A 11 12.81 -7.31 5.63
C GLY A 11 12.44 -8.34 6.70
N GLY A 12 11.83 -7.87 7.80
CA GLY A 12 11.41 -8.65 8.97
C GLY A 12 12.42 -8.82 10.09
N ALA A 13 13.63 -8.31 9.89
CA ALA A 13 14.49 -8.05 11.02
C ALA A 13 13.91 -6.87 11.81
N LYS A 14 13.88 -7.01 13.13
CA LYS A 14 13.49 -5.95 14.05
C LYS A 14 14.60 -4.92 14.08
N GLY A 15 14.34 -3.73 13.55
CA GLY A 15 15.35 -2.68 13.47
C GLY A 15 14.81 -1.39 12.87
N ASN A 16 15.69 -0.42 12.66
CA ASN A 16 15.33 0.92 12.17
C ASN A 16 16.27 1.40 11.06
N ASP A 17 17.01 0.49 10.43
CA ASP A 17 18.12 0.82 9.55
C ASP A 17 17.70 0.91 8.07
N ALA A 18 18.63 1.41 7.26
CA ALA A 18 18.59 1.55 5.80
C ALA A 18 17.50 2.48 5.22
N ASP A 19 17.87 3.73 4.93
CA ASP A 19 17.08 4.64 4.08
C ASP A 19 17.66 4.73 2.67
N GLY A 20 16.82 5.11 1.70
CA GLY A 20 17.23 5.22 0.29
C GLY A 20 17.38 3.87 -0.42
N VAL A 21 16.99 2.79 0.26
CA VAL A 21 16.96 1.42 -0.27
C VAL A 21 15.54 1.05 -0.70
N PRO A 22 15.36 -0.02 -1.49
CA PRO A 22 14.04 -0.62 -1.68
C PRO A 22 13.36 -0.87 -0.33
N ALA A 23 12.08 -0.53 -0.21
CA ALA A 23 11.36 -0.60 1.06
C ALA A 23 11.34 -2.00 1.68
N THR A 24 11.39 -3.04 0.85
CA THR A 24 11.48 -4.45 1.24
C THR A 24 12.78 -4.82 1.96
N ASP A 25 13.83 -4.03 1.77
CA ASP A 25 15.17 -4.33 2.28
C ASP A 25 15.45 -3.60 3.61
N ALA A 26 14.60 -2.63 3.98
CA ALA A 26 14.76 -1.89 5.23
C ALA A 26 14.30 -2.68 6.44
N ASP A 27 14.88 -2.38 7.59
CA ASP A 27 14.39 -2.92 8.85
C ASP A 27 13.27 -2.02 9.39
N LEU A 28 12.21 -2.65 9.87
CA LEU A 28 11.13 -2.01 10.62
C LEU A 28 11.09 -2.59 12.03
N ASN A 29 10.54 -1.83 12.96
CA ASN A 29 10.43 -2.26 14.34
C ASN A 29 8.98 -2.05 14.77
N VAL A 30 8.23 -3.15 14.85
CA VAL A 30 6.81 -3.17 15.24
C VAL A 30 6.03 -2.06 14.52
N PRO A 31 5.82 -2.17 13.19
CA PRO A 31 4.97 -1.21 12.51
C PRO A 31 3.55 -1.26 13.11
N THR A 32 2.96 -0.13 13.47
CA THR A 32 1.65 -0.08 14.15
C THR A 32 0.63 0.70 13.34
N VAL A 33 0.87 1.98 13.03
CA VAL A 33 -0.09 2.85 12.34
C VAL A 33 0.29 3.05 10.87
N LEU A 34 -0.70 2.96 9.98
CA LEU A 34 -0.55 3.20 8.55
C LEU A 34 -1.46 4.35 8.10
N SER A 35 -0.95 5.21 7.22
CA SER A 35 -1.74 6.26 6.54
C SER A 35 -1.14 6.55 5.17
N PHE A 36 -1.80 7.39 4.37
CA PHE A 36 -1.23 7.95 3.15
C PHE A 36 -0.99 9.44 3.30
N ASP A 37 0.11 9.93 2.72
CA ASP A 37 0.28 11.36 2.51
C ASP A 37 -0.64 11.87 1.37
N ARG A 38 -0.71 13.20 1.17
CA ARG A 38 -1.56 13.78 0.10
C ARG A 38 -1.17 13.34 -1.31
N ASP A 39 0.06 12.89 -1.51
CA ASP A 39 0.57 12.44 -2.80
C ASP A 39 0.33 10.93 -3.00
N GLY A 40 -0.23 10.25 -1.99
CA GLY A 40 -0.56 8.83 -2.00
C GLY A 40 0.62 7.91 -1.67
N ASN A 41 1.69 8.43 -1.07
CA ASN A 41 2.77 7.61 -0.53
C ASN A 41 2.36 7.01 0.80
N LEU A 42 2.81 5.79 1.09
CA LEU A 42 2.48 5.13 2.35
C LEU A 42 3.35 5.68 3.48
N LEU A 43 2.71 6.07 4.57
CA LEU A 43 3.33 6.43 5.84
C LEU A 43 3.22 5.25 6.80
N ILE A 44 4.35 4.86 7.38
CA ILE A 44 4.47 3.72 8.28
C ILE A 44 5.04 4.23 9.61
N ALA A 45 4.25 4.11 10.68
CA ALA A 45 4.76 4.25 12.03
C ALA A 45 5.45 2.94 12.43
N ALA A 46 6.77 2.95 12.59
CA ALA A 46 7.58 1.80 13.01
C ALA A 46 8.59 2.26 14.07
N TYR A 47 8.35 1.91 15.33
CA TYR A 47 8.99 2.51 16.50
C TYR A 47 10.55 2.62 16.41
N PRO A 48 11.15 3.80 16.63
CA PRO A 48 10.55 5.08 16.97
C PRO A 48 10.43 5.99 15.74
N LYS A 49 10.29 5.45 14.52
CA LYS A 49 10.32 6.22 13.27
C LYS A 49 8.95 6.33 12.62
N ILE A 50 8.75 7.41 11.88
CA ILE A 50 7.78 7.41 10.78
C ILE A 50 8.59 7.32 9.48
N ARG A 51 8.28 6.30 8.70
CA ARG A 51 8.91 6.01 7.41
C ARG A 51 7.90 6.30 6.30
N ARG A 52 8.39 6.81 5.17
CA ARG A 52 7.60 7.01 3.95
C ARG A 52 8.12 6.09 2.86
N VAL A 53 7.21 5.35 2.25
CA VAL A 53 7.48 4.57 1.03
C VAL A 53 6.91 5.32 -0.16
N ASP A 54 7.79 5.77 -1.05
CA ASP A 54 7.37 6.43 -2.27
C ASP A 54 6.64 5.43 -3.19
N LYS A 55 5.44 5.79 -3.63
CA LYS A 55 4.56 4.88 -4.37
C LYS A 55 5.09 4.50 -5.76
N THR A 56 6.03 5.27 -6.32
CA THR A 56 6.53 5.12 -7.69
C THR A 56 7.87 4.39 -7.71
N THR A 57 8.77 4.80 -6.81
CA THR A 57 10.14 4.26 -6.73
C THR A 57 10.25 3.09 -5.75
N HIS A 58 9.26 2.91 -4.86
CA HIS A 58 9.29 1.93 -3.75
C HIS A 58 10.50 2.07 -2.83
N VAL A 59 11.11 3.25 -2.82
CA VAL A 59 12.20 3.58 -1.90
C VAL A 59 11.61 4.02 -0.57
N ILE A 60 12.16 3.49 0.53
CA ILE A 60 11.79 3.90 1.87
C ILE A 60 12.74 4.98 2.39
N THR A 61 12.17 5.96 3.07
CA THR A 61 12.89 7.05 3.70
C THR A 61 12.36 7.30 5.09
N THR A 62 13.24 7.57 6.05
CA THR A 62 12.83 8.11 7.34
C THR A 62 12.41 9.55 7.14
N ILE A 63 11.15 9.86 7.42
CA ILE A 63 10.69 11.25 7.49
C ILE A 63 10.78 11.78 8.92
N ILE A 64 10.64 10.90 9.91
CA ILE A 64 10.77 11.23 11.33
C ILE A 64 11.56 10.14 12.03
N SER A 65 12.64 10.52 12.71
CA SER A 65 13.57 9.58 13.35
C SER A 65 13.24 9.24 14.81
N ASN A 66 12.41 10.05 15.48
CA ASN A 66 12.06 9.90 16.90
C ASN A 66 10.61 10.35 17.18
N ALA A 67 9.68 9.55 16.72
CA ALA A 67 8.23 9.70 16.82
C ALA A 67 7.60 8.91 17.99
N GLY A 68 8.39 8.22 18.82
CA GLY A 68 7.88 7.44 19.95
C GLY A 68 6.96 6.28 19.56
N LEU A 69 6.11 5.85 20.50
CA LEU A 69 5.05 4.86 20.29
C LEU A 69 3.78 5.58 19.86
N LEU A 70 3.33 5.37 18.63
CA LEU A 70 2.19 6.11 18.09
C LEU A 70 0.85 5.45 18.46
N TYR A 71 -0.09 6.28 18.89
CA TYR A 71 -1.50 5.93 19.09
C TYR A 71 -2.38 6.25 17.87
N GLY A 72 -1.99 7.24 17.06
CA GLY A 72 -2.75 7.68 15.91
C GLY A 72 -1.92 8.52 14.94
N MET A 73 -2.37 8.56 13.69
CA MET A 73 -1.77 9.35 12.63
C MET A 73 -2.87 9.82 11.67
N ALA A 74 -2.84 11.09 11.30
CA ALA A 74 -3.78 11.70 10.37
C ALA A 74 -3.05 12.66 9.43
N THR A 75 -3.51 12.77 8.19
CA THR A 75 -2.94 13.70 7.21
C THR A 75 -4.02 14.69 6.79
N ALA A 76 -3.74 15.98 6.96
CA ALA A 76 -4.60 17.05 6.50
C ALA A 76 -4.56 17.17 4.97
N SER A 77 -5.56 17.83 4.38
CA SER A 77 -5.69 17.98 2.93
C SER A 77 -4.54 18.76 2.28
N ASP A 78 -3.85 19.61 3.04
CA ASP A 78 -2.65 20.34 2.59
C ASP A 78 -1.38 19.46 2.62
N GLY A 79 -1.46 18.24 3.16
CA GLY A 79 -0.38 17.28 3.31
C GLY A 79 0.32 17.34 4.67
N THR A 80 -0.14 18.18 5.60
CA THR A 80 0.40 18.24 6.95
C THR A 80 0.11 16.94 7.69
N LEU A 81 1.16 16.32 8.25
CA LEU A 81 1.06 15.09 9.01
C LEU A 81 0.91 15.39 10.50
N PHE A 82 -0.12 14.85 11.14
CA PHE A 82 -0.30 14.84 12.59
C PHE A 82 -0.16 13.41 13.12
N TYR A 83 0.49 13.24 14.25
CA TYR A 83 0.60 11.95 14.94
C TYR A 83 0.76 12.15 16.45
N SER A 84 0.51 11.09 17.22
CA SER A 84 0.53 11.20 18.68
C SER A 84 1.26 10.07 19.41
N ASP A 85 2.19 10.43 20.30
CA ASP A 85 3.01 9.55 21.15
C ASP A 85 3.11 10.09 22.60
N GLU A 86 1.96 10.27 23.27
CA GLU A 86 1.72 11.09 24.49
C GLU A 86 1.68 12.60 24.23
N GLN A 87 2.29 13.05 23.14
CA GLN A 87 2.20 14.39 22.58
C GLN A 87 1.37 14.33 21.29
N VAL A 88 1.03 15.48 20.72
CA VAL A 88 0.67 15.59 19.32
C VAL A 88 1.83 16.27 18.62
N LEU A 89 2.37 15.65 17.59
CA LEU A 89 3.40 16.23 16.75
C LEU A 89 2.84 16.47 15.36
N MET A 90 3.43 17.44 14.70
CA MET A 90 3.11 17.82 13.34
C MET A 90 4.38 17.87 12.50
N LEU A 91 4.28 17.39 11.27
CA LEU A 91 5.28 17.60 10.23
C LEU A 91 4.61 18.27 9.04
N ALA A 92 4.96 19.54 8.81
CA ALA A 92 4.49 20.28 7.65
C ALA A 92 5.10 19.68 6.36
N PRO A 93 4.42 19.80 5.20
CA PRO A 93 4.94 19.25 3.95
C PRO A 93 6.33 19.82 3.60
N GLY A 94 7.30 18.92 3.40
CA GLY A 94 8.68 19.30 3.05
C GLY A 94 9.55 19.79 4.22
N ALA A 95 9.02 19.82 5.45
CA ALA A 95 9.82 20.08 6.64
C ALA A 95 10.70 18.86 6.99
N THR A 96 11.89 19.11 7.54
CA THR A 96 12.82 18.07 8.02
C THR A 96 12.71 17.82 9.52
N ASP A 97 12.27 18.83 10.27
CA ASP A 97 12.15 18.75 11.73
C ASP A 97 10.69 18.63 12.12
N GLN A 98 10.41 17.57 12.89
CA GLN A 98 9.13 17.45 13.57
C GLN A 98 8.93 18.62 14.52
N VAL A 99 7.69 19.06 14.55
CA VAL A 99 7.25 20.14 15.41
C VAL A 99 6.35 19.50 16.43
N ILE A 100 6.65 19.66 17.71
CA ILE A 100 5.66 19.35 18.72
C ILE A 100 4.44 20.25 18.42
N PHE A 101 3.31 19.66 18.12
CA PHE A 101 2.09 20.40 17.82
C PHE A 101 1.15 20.43 19.03
N GLY A 102 1.56 19.85 20.15
CA GLY A 102 0.80 19.73 21.39
C GLY A 102 1.57 18.83 22.35
N GLY A 103 1.83 19.19 23.59
CA GLY A 103 2.51 18.29 24.57
C GLY A 103 4.00 18.61 24.81
N ASN A 104 4.66 17.89 25.73
CA ASN A 104 6.09 18.02 26.18
C ASN A 104 6.51 19.22 27.06
N GLY A 105 5.60 20.10 27.43
CA GLY A 105 5.93 21.27 28.24
C GLY A 105 6.11 20.96 29.73
N SER A 106 6.47 21.98 30.50
CA SER A 106 6.19 22.02 31.95
C SER A 106 4.94 22.86 32.26
N TYR A 107 4.29 23.37 31.21
CA TYR A 107 3.19 24.31 31.29
C TYR A 107 1.87 23.61 30.95
N VAL A 108 0.95 23.68 31.90
CA VAL A 108 -0.45 23.42 31.69
C VAL A 108 -1.09 24.77 31.36
N GLY A 109 -1.43 25.01 30.10
CA GLY A 109 -2.25 26.19 29.78
C GLY A 109 -2.24 26.63 28.33
N ASP A 110 -2.76 27.83 28.13
CA ASP A 110 -3.29 28.33 26.87
C ASP A 110 -2.52 29.53 26.33
N GLY A 111 -2.73 29.84 25.05
CA GLY A 111 -2.25 31.07 24.42
C GLY A 111 -0.78 31.05 24.03
N LEU A 112 -0.12 29.90 24.22
CA LEU A 112 1.23 29.63 23.75
C LEU A 112 1.21 28.61 22.63
N SER A 113 2.36 28.44 21.97
CA SER A 113 2.53 27.35 21.03
C SER A 113 2.19 26.03 21.70
N ALA A 114 1.44 25.21 20.99
CA ALA A 114 1.05 23.90 21.46
C ALA A 114 2.25 22.99 21.82
N ARG A 115 3.43 23.27 21.24
CA ARG A 115 4.76 22.74 21.63
C ARG A 115 5.07 22.78 23.11
N ALA A 116 4.50 23.75 23.82
CA ALA A 116 4.81 24.02 25.22
C ALA A 116 3.75 23.48 26.18
N ALA A 117 2.71 22.79 25.69
CA ALA A 117 1.64 22.25 26.51
C ALA A 117 2.05 20.92 27.16
N ILE A 118 1.38 20.47 28.21
CA ILE A 118 1.33 19.04 28.58
C ILE A 118 -0.03 18.50 28.13
N LEU A 119 -0.02 17.30 27.54
CA LEU A 119 -1.22 16.50 27.25
C LEU A 119 -1.19 15.24 28.12
N HIS A 120 -2.35 14.71 28.45
CA HIS A 120 -2.57 13.63 29.41
C HIS A 120 -3.50 12.57 28.78
N SER A 121 -2.90 11.63 28.04
CA SER A 121 -3.61 10.52 27.37
C SER A 121 -4.68 11.01 26.39
N PRO A 122 -4.30 11.67 25.28
CA PRO A 122 -5.26 12.09 24.26
C PRO A 122 -5.93 10.87 23.59
N GLN A 123 -7.27 10.81 23.56
CA GLN A 123 -8.05 9.70 22.95
C GLN A 123 -8.74 10.14 21.65
N GLY A 124 -9.86 10.85 21.76
CA GLY A 124 -10.61 11.37 20.61
C GLY A 124 -9.95 12.56 19.93
N LEU A 125 -9.96 12.55 18.60
CA LEU A 125 -9.47 13.63 17.74
C LEU A 125 -10.55 14.03 16.74
N ALA A 126 -10.77 15.34 16.60
CA ALA A 126 -11.69 15.88 15.59
C ALA A 126 -11.09 17.10 14.89
N LEU A 127 -11.42 17.27 13.61
CA LEU A 127 -11.07 18.46 12.84
C LEU A 127 -12.32 19.30 12.60
N ASP A 128 -12.20 20.62 12.76
CA ASP A 128 -13.22 21.54 12.27
C ASP A 128 -13.05 21.81 10.76
N LYS A 129 -14.01 22.55 10.17
CA LYS A 129 -13.98 22.89 8.72
C LYS A 129 -12.80 23.79 8.32
N ALA A 130 -12.17 24.47 9.27
CA ALA A 130 -10.98 25.30 9.03
C ALA A 130 -9.67 24.51 9.22
N GLY A 131 -9.76 23.23 9.60
CA GLY A 131 -8.61 22.36 9.83
C GLY A 131 -7.99 22.49 11.22
N ASN A 132 -8.64 23.20 12.16
CA ASN A 132 -8.16 23.21 13.55
C ASN A 132 -8.35 21.84 14.18
N LEU A 133 -7.36 21.40 14.95
CA LEU A 133 -7.39 20.11 15.64
C LEU A 133 -7.98 20.26 17.03
N TYR A 134 -8.97 19.44 17.35
CA TYR A 134 -9.56 19.29 18.66
C TYR A 134 -9.15 17.95 19.25
N ILE A 135 -8.72 17.98 20.51
CA ILE A 135 -8.10 16.86 21.21
C ILE A 135 -8.86 16.65 22.51
N ALA A 136 -9.40 15.45 22.71
CA ALA A 136 -9.90 15.00 23.99
C ALA A 136 -8.70 14.60 24.85
N ASP A 137 -8.26 15.51 25.72
CA ASP A 137 -7.12 15.32 26.62
C ASP A 137 -7.65 14.60 27.89
N SER A 138 -7.91 13.29 27.74
CA SER A 138 -8.87 12.54 28.54
C SER A 138 -8.54 12.50 30.03
N THR A 139 -7.31 12.16 30.40
CA THR A 139 -6.93 12.16 31.83
C THR A 139 -6.64 13.57 32.35
N GLY A 140 -6.47 14.53 31.45
CA GLY A 140 -6.40 15.97 31.73
C GLY A 140 -7.75 16.60 32.06
N ASN A 141 -8.87 15.93 31.76
CA ASN A 141 -10.24 16.39 31.98
C ASN A 141 -10.59 17.67 31.19
N ILE A 142 -9.98 17.83 30.02
CA ILE A 142 -10.11 19.02 29.18
C ILE A 142 -10.18 18.67 27.69
N VAL A 143 -10.75 19.58 26.90
CA VAL A 143 -10.66 19.55 25.44
C VAL A 143 -9.79 20.71 24.98
N ARG A 144 -8.78 20.38 24.18
CA ARG A 144 -7.80 21.34 23.64
C ARG A 144 -8.07 21.56 22.17
N ARG A 145 -7.90 22.80 21.71
CA ARG A 145 -7.83 23.14 20.29
C ARG A 145 -6.45 23.63 19.96
N VAL A 146 -5.91 23.15 18.86
CA VAL A 146 -4.73 23.72 18.23
C VAL A 146 -5.13 24.43 16.95
N SER A 147 -4.79 25.70 16.87
CA SER A 147 -5.05 26.55 15.71
C SER A 147 -4.21 26.11 14.52
N ALA A 148 -4.86 25.84 13.38
CA ALA A 148 -4.18 25.53 12.12
C ALA A 148 -3.39 26.73 11.57
N ALA A 149 -3.76 27.96 11.96
CA ALA A 149 -3.15 29.17 11.41
C ALA A 149 -1.78 29.49 12.02
N ASP A 150 -1.61 29.25 13.33
CA ASP A 150 -0.44 29.68 14.09
C ASP A 150 0.09 28.63 15.09
N GLY A 151 -0.56 27.47 15.19
CA GLY A 151 -0.15 26.39 16.09
C GLY A 151 -0.30 26.72 17.58
N THR A 152 -1.08 27.74 17.93
CA THR A 152 -1.39 28.10 19.31
C THR A 152 -2.38 27.09 19.90
N ILE A 153 -2.11 26.59 21.11
CA ILE A 153 -3.06 25.73 21.85
C ILE A 153 -3.92 26.57 22.79
N THR A 154 -5.18 26.22 22.87
CA THR A 154 -6.14 26.81 23.79
C THR A 154 -7.05 25.72 24.33
N THR A 155 -7.38 25.79 25.61
CA THR A 155 -8.43 24.99 26.23
C THR A 155 -9.74 25.56 25.73
N ILE A 156 -10.54 24.69 25.13
CA ILE A 156 -11.87 25.06 24.64
C ILE A 156 -12.93 24.66 25.65
N ALA A 157 -12.71 23.56 26.38
CA ALA A 157 -13.65 23.08 27.36
C ALA A 157 -12.93 22.36 28.51
N GLY A 158 -13.52 22.40 29.71
CA GLY A 158 -13.00 21.73 30.90
C GLY A 158 -11.99 22.56 31.69
N MET A 159 -11.71 22.10 32.91
CA MET A 159 -10.68 22.63 33.80
C MET A 159 -9.76 21.49 34.23
N VAL A 160 -8.45 21.72 34.13
CA VAL A 160 -7.44 20.69 34.39
C VAL A 160 -7.65 20.05 35.77
N GLY A 161 -7.73 18.72 35.79
CA GLY A 161 -7.87 17.94 37.02
C GLY A 161 -9.23 18.06 37.72
N ARG A 162 -10.20 18.76 37.12
CA ARG A 162 -11.57 18.86 37.63
C ARG A 162 -12.51 18.01 36.77
N ALA A 163 -12.67 16.75 37.18
CA ALA A 163 -13.53 15.80 36.49
C ALA A 163 -15.03 15.98 36.78
N TYR A 164 -15.43 16.62 37.90
CA TYR A 164 -16.83 16.67 38.33
C TYR A 164 -17.30 18.08 38.69
N GLY A 165 -18.55 18.41 38.36
CA GLY A 165 -19.15 19.73 38.63
C GLY A 165 -20.67 19.77 38.43
N SER A 166 -21.34 20.71 39.10
CA SER A 166 -22.79 20.94 38.99
C SER A 166 -23.10 22.34 38.48
N GLY A 167 -24.28 22.54 37.88
CA GLY A 167 -24.73 23.85 37.40
C GLY A 167 -23.90 24.42 36.25
N GLN A 168 -23.49 23.57 35.31
CA GLN A 168 -22.57 23.93 34.23
C GLN A 168 -23.23 24.60 33.02
N ASP A 169 -24.56 24.67 32.95
CA ASP A 169 -25.23 25.17 31.76
C ASP A 169 -25.04 26.68 31.54
N GLY A 170 -24.65 27.04 30.32
CA GLY A 170 -24.49 28.42 29.86
C GLY A 170 -23.22 29.13 30.36
N ILE A 171 -22.38 28.45 31.14
CA ILE A 171 -21.09 29.00 31.58
C ILE A 171 -20.07 28.96 30.43
N ASP A 172 -18.97 29.68 30.59
CA ASP A 172 -17.84 29.53 29.67
C ASP A 172 -17.31 28.10 29.73
N ALA A 173 -17.17 27.44 28.58
CA ALA A 173 -16.78 26.05 28.51
C ALA A 173 -15.43 25.76 29.20
N THR A 174 -14.52 26.74 29.24
CA THR A 174 -13.23 26.67 29.94
C THR A 174 -13.34 26.72 31.47
N GLN A 175 -14.53 26.95 32.01
CA GLN A 175 -14.84 26.89 33.45
C GLN A 175 -15.67 25.64 33.81
N ALA A 176 -15.97 24.79 32.82
CA ALA A 176 -16.70 23.56 33.00
C ALA A 176 -15.84 22.50 33.69
N ALA A 177 -16.48 21.58 34.41
CA ALA A 177 -15.88 20.32 34.81
C ALA A 177 -16.28 19.26 33.78
N ILE A 178 -15.29 18.70 33.08
CA ILE A 178 -15.49 17.64 32.10
C ILE A 178 -14.71 16.42 32.57
N GLY A 179 -15.31 15.24 32.53
CA GLY A 179 -14.77 14.03 33.14
C GLY A 179 -14.41 12.98 32.11
N PHE A 180 -13.11 12.84 31.84
CA PHE A 180 -12.60 11.85 30.89
C PHE A 180 -13.22 11.98 29.48
N PRO A 181 -13.08 13.13 28.80
CA PRO A 181 -13.61 13.26 27.45
C PRO A 181 -13.05 12.15 26.55
N GLU A 182 -13.91 11.40 25.88
CA GLU A 182 -13.52 10.22 25.09
C GLU A 182 -13.57 10.53 23.59
N ASP A 183 -14.76 10.87 23.08
CA ASP A 183 -15.01 11.19 21.69
C ASP A 183 -15.45 12.65 21.48
N LEU A 184 -15.18 13.17 20.28
CA LEU A 184 -15.45 14.54 19.86
C LEU A 184 -16.09 14.54 18.48
N THR A 185 -17.16 15.32 18.31
CA THR A 185 -17.76 15.51 16.98
C THR A 185 -18.28 16.93 16.79
N PHE A 186 -18.47 17.32 15.53
CA PHE A 186 -19.02 18.62 15.15
C PHE A 186 -20.37 18.46 14.46
N ASP A 187 -21.31 19.34 14.78
CA ASP A 187 -22.50 19.50 13.95
C ASP A 187 -22.21 20.32 12.68
N ALA A 188 -23.18 20.38 11.78
CA ALA A 188 -23.06 21.13 10.53
C ALA A 188 -22.86 22.65 10.74
N ALA A 189 -23.28 23.19 11.88
CA ALA A 189 -23.10 24.59 12.26
C ALA A 189 -21.73 24.87 12.91
N GLY A 190 -20.94 23.83 13.20
CA GLY A 190 -19.62 23.94 13.81
C GLY A 190 -19.65 24.00 15.34
N ASN A 191 -20.74 23.61 16.00
CA ASN A 191 -20.72 23.40 17.44
C ASN A 191 -20.02 22.09 17.77
N LEU A 192 -19.22 22.09 18.84
CA LEU A 192 -18.48 20.92 19.31
C LEU A 192 -19.33 20.12 20.29
N TYR A 193 -19.29 18.80 20.18
CA TYR A 193 -19.95 17.86 21.08
C TYR A 193 -18.90 16.94 21.70
N ILE A 194 -18.99 16.75 23.01
CA ILE A 194 -17.99 16.06 23.82
C ILE A 194 -18.69 14.93 24.58
N ALA A 195 -18.26 13.69 24.36
CA ALA A 195 -18.67 12.56 25.18
C ALA A 195 -17.92 12.59 26.52
N ASP A 196 -18.64 12.80 27.62
CA ASP A 196 -18.12 12.88 28.98
C ASP A 196 -18.72 11.74 29.83
N PRO A 197 -18.11 10.54 29.77
CA PRO A 197 -18.61 9.35 30.44
C PRO A 197 -18.55 9.42 31.97
N LEU A 198 -17.69 10.24 32.58
CA LEU A 198 -17.66 10.33 34.05
C LEU A 198 -18.72 11.28 34.63
N ASN A 199 -19.25 12.21 33.84
CA ASN A 199 -20.38 13.06 34.24
C ASN A 199 -21.72 12.65 33.63
N ASP A 200 -21.76 11.53 32.90
CA ASP A 200 -22.99 11.00 32.28
C ASP A 200 -23.67 12.00 31.33
N VAL A 201 -22.87 12.79 30.59
CA VAL A 201 -23.33 13.91 29.77
C VAL A 201 -22.64 13.94 28.41
N VAL A 202 -23.39 14.27 27.37
CA VAL A 202 -22.82 14.84 26.15
C VAL A 202 -22.92 16.35 26.24
N TRP A 203 -21.77 17.02 26.30
CA TRP A 203 -21.72 18.48 26.33
C TRP A 203 -21.74 19.05 24.91
N ARG A 204 -22.44 20.18 24.72
CA ARG A 204 -22.33 21.03 23.54
C ARG A 204 -21.59 22.31 23.89
N VAL A 205 -20.56 22.63 23.13
CA VAL A 205 -19.88 23.93 23.14
C VAL A 205 -20.26 24.71 21.89
N ASP A 206 -20.88 25.87 22.08
CA ASP A 206 -21.30 26.72 20.97
C ASP A 206 -20.18 27.62 20.43
N SER A 207 -20.47 28.34 19.33
CA SER A 207 -19.52 29.27 18.71
C SER A 207 -19.15 30.47 19.60
N ALA A 208 -19.90 30.74 20.67
CA ALA A 208 -19.59 31.76 21.66
C ALA A 208 -18.71 31.20 22.80
N GLY A 209 -18.36 29.91 22.75
CA GLY A 209 -17.56 29.24 23.78
C GLY A 209 -18.36 28.90 25.03
N LYS A 210 -19.69 28.86 24.96
CA LYS A 210 -20.55 28.47 26.08
C LYS A 210 -20.81 26.97 26.05
N ILE A 211 -20.73 26.32 27.21
CA ILE A 211 -21.08 24.92 27.37
C ILE A 211 -22.53 24.78 27.84
N SER A 212 -23.18 23.72 27.40
CA SER A 212 -24.51 23.34 27.87
C SER A 212 -24.67 21.83 27.71
N ALA A 213 -25.39 21.20 28.62
CA ALA A 213 -25.78 19.81 28.45
C ALA A 213 -26.59 19.70 27.14
N TYR A 214 -26.21 18.74 26.29
CA TYR A 214 -26.97 18.43 25.09
C TYR A 214 -27.81 17.16 25.26
N ALA A 215 -27.23 16.16 25.93
CA ALA A 215 -27.90 14.95 26.37
C ALA A 215 -27.29 14.48 27.69
N GLY A 216 -28.07 13.83 28.55
CA GLY A 216 -27.54 13.33 29.83
C GLY A 216 -27.57 14.34 30.97
N GLY A 217 -26.99 13.94 32.11
CA GLY A 217 -26.90 14.74 33.33
C GLY A 217 -28.17 14.82 34.17
N GLY A 218 -29.25 14.19 33.71
CA GLY A 218 -30.49 14.04 34.45
C GLY A 218 -30.50 12.81 35.35
N SER A 219 -31.40 12.79 36.33
CA SER A 219 -31.70 11.62 37.16
C SER A 219 -33.15 11.20 36.96
N PRO A 220 -33.52 10.68 35.77
CA PRO A 220 -34.90 10.34 35.47
C PRO A 220 -35.36 9.15 36.32
N ALA A 221 -36.65 9.14 36.69
CA ALA A 221 -37.20 8.13 37.60
C ALA A 221 -37.19 6.70 37.01
N ASP A 222 -37.18 6.58 35.68
CA ASP A 222 -37.07 5.32 34.94
C ASP A 222 -35.61 4.87 34.68
N GLY A 223 -34.63 5.67 35.12
CA GLY A 223 -33.21 5.42 34.96
C GLY A 223 -32.62 5.85 33.61
N PHE A 224 -33.42 6.21 32.61
CA PHE A 224 -32.94 6.53 31.24
C PHE A 224 -33.54 7.79 30.62
N GLY A 225 -34.77 8.19 30.95
CA GLY A 225 -35.40 9.44 30.50
C GLY A 225 -35.88 9.42 29.05
N ASP A 226 -36.31 8.26 28.55
CA ASP A 226 -36.75 8.11 27.16
C ASP A 226 -38.02 8.91 26.84
N ASN A 227 -38.09 9.45 25.63
CA ASN A 227 -39.14 10.34 25.12
C ASN A 227 -39.25 11.68 25.86
N GLY A 228 -38.34 11.95 26.79
CA GLY A 228 -38.18 13.23 27.45
C GLY A 228 -37.19 14.14 26.74
N PRO A 229 -37.00 15.38 27.26
CA PRO A 229 -35.90 16.24 26.84
C PRO A 229 -34.55 15.51 27.01
N ALA A 230 -33.67 15.62 26.02
CA ALA A 230 -32.36 14.96 26.07
C ALA A 230 -31.52 15.36 27.29
N THR A 231 -31.64 16.59 27.77
CA THR A 231 -30.92 17.07 28.97
C THR A 231 -31.47 16.53 30.29
N ALA A 232 -32.60 15.83 30.27
CA ALA A 232 -33.19 15.20 31.45
C ALA A 232 -32.93 13.68 31.51
N SER A 233 -32.28 13.11 30.49
CA SER A 233 -31.92 11.69 30.47
C SER A 233 -30.67 11.39 31.27
N HIS A 234 -30.46 10.10 31.49
CA HIS A 234 -29.18 9.54 31.94
C HIS A 234 -28.57 8.75 30.77
N VAL A 235 -27.28 9.00 30.50
CA VAL A 235 -26.47 8.38 29.44
C VAL A 235 -25.04 8.26 29.94
N VAL A 236 -24.29 7.21 29.57
CA VAL A 236 -22.85 7.08 29.82
C VAL A 236 -22.14 7.05 28.47
N PRO A 237 -21.81 8.22 27.89
CA PRO A 237 -21.44 8.33 26.49
C PRO A 237 -19.97 7.98 26.27
N TRP A 238 -19.71 7.00 25.41
CA TRP A 238 -18.35 6.68 24.92
C TRP A 238 -18.14 7.27 23.52
N GLY A 239 -18.88 6.79 22.51
CA GLY A 239 -18.84 7.33 21.15
C GLY A 239 -20.04 8.23 20.79
N VAL A 240 -19.81 9.22 19.91
CA VAL A 240 -20.84 10.14 19.42
C VAL A 240 -20.75 10.41 17.91
N ALA A 241 -21.87 10.36 17.20
CA ALA A 241 -21.91 10.64 15.76
C ALA A 241 -23.18 11.36 15.31
N PHE A 242 -23.03 12.34 14.43
CA PHE A 242 -24.15 12.98 13.74
C PHE A 242 -24.51 12.26 12.44
N ASP A 243 -25.80 12.17 12.15
CA ASP A 243 -26.25 11.95 10.78
C ASP A 243 -26.29 13.25 9.95
N ALA A 244 -26.50 13.11 8.64
CA ALA A 244 -26.52 14.24 7.70
C ALA A 244 -27.66 15.25 7.95
N ILE A 245 -28.67 14.89 8.75
CA ILE A 245 -29.82 15.76 9.09
C ILE A 245 -29.60 16.39 10.48
N GLY A 246 -28.58 15.98 11.22
CA GLY A 246 -28.18 16.54 12.51
C GLY A 246 -28.76 15.81 13.73
N ASN A 247 -29.26 14.57 13.58
CA ASN A 247 -29.55 13.75 14.75
C ASN A 247 -28.24 13.24 15.35
N LEU A 248 -28.15 13.23 16.68
CA LEU A 248 -26.99 12.70 17.39
C LEU A 248 -27.26 11.27 17.84
N TYR A 249 -26.34 10.36 17.54
CA TYR A 249 -26.32 9.00 18.06
C TYR A 249 -25.21 8.88 19.10
N ILE A 250 -25.52 8.22 20.21
CA ILE A 250 -24.66 8.11 21.39
C ILE A 250 -24.53 6.62 21.73
N ALA A 251 -23.30 6.13 21.82
CA ALA A 251 -23.02 4.84 22.44
C ALA A 251 -23.06 5.00 23.98
N ASP A 252 -24.18 4.60 24.56
CA ASP A 252 -24.51 4.73 25.99
C ASP A 252 -24.26 3.40 26.69
N THR A 253 -23.08 3.28 27.32
CA THR A 253 -22.66 2.04 27.95
C THR A 253 -22.03 2.25 29.32
N ASP A 254 -22.51 1.47 30.28
CA ASP A 254 -21.88 1.30 31.58
C ASP A 254 -21.74 -0.19 31.88
N THR A 255 -20.53 -0.71 31.72
CA THR A 255 -20.18 -2.10 32.03
C THR A 255 -19.89 -2.32 33.50
N TYR A 256 -19.71 -1.26 34.30
CA TYR A 256 -19.33 -1.33 35.71
C TYR A 256 -20.51 -1.07 36.66
N ALA A 257 -21.61 -0.49 36.17
CA ALA A 257 -22.85 -0.33 36.92
C ALA A 257 -23.50 -1.65 37.35
N ALA A 258 -24.32 -1.56 38.41
CA ALA A 258 -25.15 -2.66 38.90
C ALA A 258 -26.62 -2.22 38.96
N PRO A 259 -27.48 -2.61 38.00
CA PRO A 259 -27.18 -3.45 36.83
C PRO A 259 -26.45 -2.69 35.71
N PRO A 260 -25.65 -3.37 34.87
CA PRO A 260 -25.01 -2.74 33.70
C PRO A 260 -26.04 -2.45 32.60
N HIS A 261 -25.72 -1.52 31.70
CA HIS A 261 -26.55 -1.22 30.53
C HIS A 261 -25.72 -0.97 29.26
N ALA A 262 -26.37 -1.19 28.11
CA ALA A 262 -25.78 -1.00 26.80
C ALA A 262 -26.87 -0.59 25.80
N ARG A 263 -26.78 0.65 25.29
CA ARG A 263 -27.75 1.22 24.35
C ARG A 263 -27.07 2.09 23.32
N ILE A 264 -27.75 2.27 22.19
CA ILE A 264 -27.55 3.43 21.32
C ILE A 264 -28.71 4.37 21.56
N ARG A 265 -28.41 5.61 21.95
CA ARG A 265 -29.42 6.65 22.15
C ARG A 265 -29.42 7.59 20.95
N LYS A 266 -30.59 8.07 20.58
CA LYS A 266 -30.76 9.07 19.52
C LYS A 266 -31.37 10.33 20.11
N VAL A 267 -30.73 11.48 19.85
CA VAL A 267 -31.30 12.80 20.08
C VAL A 267 -31.81 13.34 18.75
N ASP A 268 -33.11 13.61 18.68
CA ASP A 268 -33.72 14.20 17.50
C ASP A 268 -33.26 15.66 17.30
N ALA A 269 -32.85 15.97 16.08
CA ALA A 269 -32.24 17.26 15.74
C ALA A 269 -33.17 18.46 16.01
N THR A 270 -34.48 18.27 15.83
CA THR A 270 -35.48 19.34 15.84
C THR A 270 -36.15 19.47 17.21
N THR A 271 -36.63 18.36 17.74
CA THR A 271 -37.41 18.32 18.98
C THR A 271 -36.53 18.28 20.22
N LYS A 272 -35.25 17.89 20.08
CA LYS A 272 -34.30 17.64 21.19
C LYS A 272 -34.80 16.60 22.19
N VAL A 273 -35.69 15.71 21.73
CA VAL A 273 -36.13 14.55 22.49
C VAL A 273 -35.10 13.44 22.31
N ILE A 274 -34.78 12.74 23.41
CA ILE A 274 -33.95 11.55 23.37
C ILE A 274 -34.80 10.29 23.43
N THR A 275 -34.38 9.28 22.68
CA THR A 275 -35.00 7.96 22.67
C THR A 275 -33.93 6.88 22.62
N THR A 276 -34.20 5.72 23.20
CA THR A 276 -33.46 4.50 22.90
C THR A 276 -33.67 4.14 21.43
N PHE A 277 -32.61 4.28 20.65
CA PHE A 277 -32.59 3.92 19.24
C PHE A 277 -32.31 2.42 19.07
N ALA A 278 -31.41 1.88 19.88
CA ALA A 278 -31.14 0.45 19.97
C ALA A 278 -30.75 0.03 21.39
N GLY A 279 -31.01 -1.22 21.75
CA GLY A 279 -30.70 -1.76 23.08
C GLY A 279 -31.92 -1.85 24.00
N SER A 280 -31.90 -2.81 24.92
CA SER A 280 -32.99 -3.12 25.85
C SER A 280 -32.55 -2.91 27.30
N ASP A 281 -33.31 -3.42 28.26
CA ASP A 281 -32.97 -3.43 29.68
C ASP A 281 -31.94 -4.51 30.07
N LYS A 282 -31.52 -5.34 29.11
CA LYS A 282 -30.57 -6.43 29.33
C LYS A 282 -29.34 -6.27 28.44
N VAL A 283 -28.18 -6.34 29.09
CA VAL A 283 -26.89 -6.51 28.41
C VAL A 283 -26.79 -7.95 27.90
N GLY A 284 -26.36 -8.12 26.66
CA GLY A 284 -26.19 -9.42 26.02
C GLY A 284 -26.34 -9.36 24.51
N PHE A 285 -26.82 -10.46 23.92
CA PHE A 285 -27.07 -10.55 22.49
C PHE A 285 -28.42 -11.22 22.22
N ALA A 286 -29.39 -10.47 21.69
CA ALA A 286 -30.71 -10.93 21.29
C ALA A 286 -31.42 -9.90 20.40
N GLY A 287 -32.55 -10.28 19.78
CA GLY A 287 -33.44 -9.36 19.07
C GLY A 287 -33.02 -8.98 17.65
N ASP A 288 -32.08 -9.73 17.07
CA ASP A 288 -31.60 -9.48 15.72
C ASP A 288 -32.70 -9.70 14.66
N ASN A 289 -32.66 -8.91 13.59
CA ASN A 289 -33.71 -8.77 12.56
C ASN A 289 -35.06 -8.26 13.09
N GLY A 290 -35.11 -7.82 14.34
CA GLY A 290 -36.26 -7.22 14.97
C GLY A 290 -36.08 -5.71 15.18
N PRO A 291 -37.05 -5.07 15.87
CA PRO A 291 -36.94 -3.68 16.28
C PRO A 291 -35.67 -3.47 17.13
N ALA A 292 -34.85 -2.50 16.75
CA ALA A 292 -33.57 -2.21 17.39
C ALA A 292 -33.70 -1.91 18.90
N ALA A 293 -34.77 -1.21 19.30
CA ALA A 293 -35.07 -0.90 20.69
C ALA A 293 -35.43 -2.13 21.56
N ALA A 294 -35.67 -3.29 20.95
CA ALA A 294 -35.92 -4.55 21.68
C ALA A 294 -34.70 -5.47 21.74
N ALA A 295 -33.61 -5.13 21.04
CA ALA A 295 -32.42 -5.95 21.00
C ALA A 295 -31.56 -5.81 22.25
N GLN A 296 -30.77 -6.84 22.56
CA GLN A 296 -29.74 -6.77 23.60
C GLN A 296 -28.42 -6.40 22.94
N LEU A 297 -27.70 -5.48 23.57
CA LEU A 297 -26.37 -5.03 23.18
C LEU A 297 -25.37 -5.32 24.31
N SER A 298 -24.09 -5.35 24.00
CA SER A 298 -23.01 -5.53 24.98
C SER A 298 -21.77 -4.71 24.61
N ALA A 299 -21.49 -3.71 25.45
CA ALA A 299 -20.37 -2.77 25.31
C ALA A 299 -20.23 -2.15 23.89
N PRO A 300 -21.27 -1.47 23.37
CA PRO A 300 -21.11 -0.56 22.24
C PRO A 300 -20.16 0.58 22.60
N PHE A 301 -19.06 0.71 21.86
CA PHE A 301 -18.10 1.83 22.03
C PHE A 301 -18.11 2.77 20.83
N GLY A 302 -17.95 2.21 19.62
CA GLY A 302 -17.96 2.99 18.39
C GLY A 302 -19.36 3.11 17.79
N VAL A 303 -19.71 4.33 17.36
CA VAL A 303 -20.91 4.61 16.57
C VAL A 303 -20.56 5.49 15.38
N VAL A 304 -21.01 5.11 14.18
CA VAL A 304 -20.88 5.94 12.97
C VAL A 304 -22.17 5.87 12.16
N VAL A 305 -22.42 6.91 11.36
CA VAL A 305 -23.55 6.96 10.44
C VAL A 305 -23.03 6.96 9.01
N ASP A 306 -23.54 6.05 8.18
CA ASP A 306 -23.19 6.01 6.77
C ASP A 306 -23.99 7.02 5.92
N ASN A 307 -23.63 7.16 4.64
CA ASN A 307 -24.33 8.07 3.71
C ASN A 307 -25.80 7.67 3.47
N ASP A 308 -26.11 6.39 3.69
CA ASP A 308 -27.45 5.83 3.63
C ASP A 308 -28.17 5.94 4.99
N GLY A 309 -27.66 6.77 5.92
CA GLY A 309 -28.29 7.03 7.21
C GLY A 309 -28.49 5.80 8.08
N ASN A 310 -27.79 4.70 7.81
CA ASN A 310 -27.73 3.57 8.72
C ASN A 310 -26.71 3.86 9.82
N VAL A 311 -26.99 3.34 11.00
CA VAL A 311 -26.09 3.46 12.16
C VAL A 311 -25.32 2.16 12.30
N LEU A 312 -24.00 2.26 12.24
CA LEU A 312 -23.08 1.14 12.46
C LEU A 312 -22.52 1.22 13.87
N VAL A 313 -22.52 0.09 14.56
CA VAL A 313 -22.13 -0.03 15.96
C VAL A 313 -21.12 -1.17 16.09
N THR A 314 -20.00 -0.90 16.76
CA THR A 314 -19.04 -1.93 17.18
C THR A 314 -19.35 -2.37 18.60
N GLU A 315 -19.61 -3.66 18.79
CA GLU A 315 -19.87 -4.27 20.10
C GLU A 315 -18.68 -5.11 20.53
N ASP A 316 -17.84 -4.58 21.42
CA ASP A 316 -16.67 -5.31 21.94
C ASP A 316 -17.09 -6.56 22.75
N GLY A 317 -18.15 -6.40 23.56
CA GLY A 317 -18.67 -7.46 24.41
C GLY A 317 -19.24 -8.64 23.63
N ASN A 318 -19.83 -8.39 22.46
CA ASN A 318 -20.40 -9.43 21.60
C ASN A 318 -19.45 -9.87 20.47
N GLY A 319 -18.39 -9.10 20.16
CA GLY A 319 -17.52 -9.35 19.02
C GLY A 319 -18.25 -9.17 17.67
N THR A 320 -19.22 -8.27 17.62
CA THR A 320 -20.11 -8.09 16.46
C THR A 320 -20.09 -6.65 15.96
N ILE A 321 -20.39 -6.49 14.67
CA ILE A 321 -20.75 -5.21 14.08
C ILE A 321 -22.25 -5.27 13.76
N ARG A 322 -23.00 -4.32 14.32
CA ARG A 322 -24.45 -4.20 14.11
C ARG A 322 -24.75 -3.04 13.20
N ARG A 323 -25.72 -3.22 12.31
CA ARG A 323 -26.32 -2.16 11.50
C ARG A 323 -27.76 -1.97 11.94
N ILE A 324 -28.12 -0.74 12.23
CA ILE A 324 -29.51 -0.32 12.40
C ILE A 324 -29.91 0.50 11.18
N ASP A 325 -30.92 0.03 10.45
CA ASP A 325 -31.41 0.72 9.26
C ASP A 325 -32.39 1.85 9.61
N ARG A 326 -32.81 2.62 8.60
CA ARG A 326 -33.78 3.72 8.77
C ARG A 326 -35.18 3.26 9.21
N ALA A 327 -35.51 1.97 9.05
CA ALA A 327 -36.76 1.40 9.55
C ALA A 327 -36.66 1.03 11.04
N GLY A 328 -35.49 1.20 11.66
CA GLY A 328 -35.23 0.83 13.05
C GLY A 328 -35.08 -0.67 13.25
N ILE A 329 -34.69 -1.40 12.21
CA ILE A 329 -34.38 -2.83 12.31
C ILE A 329 -32.88 -2.99 12.57
N ILE A 330 -32.55 -3.69 13.65
CA ILE A 330 -31.17 -4.05 13.94
C ILE A 330 -30.84 -5.39 13.28
N THR A 331 -29.69 -5.43 12.64
CA THR A 331 -29.15 -6.62 12.02
C THR A 331 -27.68 -6.73 12.37
N THR A 332 -27.25 -7.91 12.78
CA THR A 332 -25.83 -8.24 12.78
C THR A 332 -25.39 -8.29 11.33
N ILE A 333 -24.39 -7.49 10.99
CA ILE A 333 -23.78 -7.51 9.66
C ILE A 333 -22.43 -8.23 9.67
N ALA A 334 -21.85 -8.45 10.85
CA ALA A 334 -20.65 -9.23 11.03
C ALA A 334 -20.50 -9.74 12.46
N GLY A 335 -19.91 -10.92 12.61
CA GLY A 335 -19.59 -11.52 13.90
C GLY A 335 -20.66 -12.51 14.37
N ASP A 336 -20.23 -13.62 14.97
CA ASP A 336 -21.06 -14.58 15.68
C ASP A 336 -20.90 -14.37 17.19
N PRO A 337 -21.97 -13.96 17.90
CA PRO A 337 -21.96 -13.67 19.33
C PRO A 337 -21.76 -14.92 20.22
N SER A 338 -21.90 -16.13 19.67
CA SER A 338 -21.58 -17.38 20.36
C SER A 338 -20.07 -17.65 20.47
N ARG A 339 -19.25 -16.73 19.90
CA ARG A 339 -17.78 -16.75 19.77
C ARG A 339 -17.07 -17.66 20.78
N ASN A 340 -16.86 -18.91 20.38
CA ASN A 340 -16.02 -19.85 21.10
C ASN A 340 -14.92 -20.37 20.17
N GLU A 341 -13.95 -21.09 20.72
CA GLU A 341 -12.85 -21.65 19.93
C GLU A 341 -13.32 -22.56 18.78
N GLY A 342 -14.54 -23.11 18.86
CA GLY A 342 -15.17 -23.93 17.81
C GLY A 342 -16.01 -23.16 16.77
N THR A 343 -16.26 -21.86 16.96
CA THR A 343 -17.00 -21.03 15.98
C THR A 343 -16.16 -20.85 14.71
N PRO A 344 -16.70 -21.13 13.51
CA PRO A 344 -15.96 -20.98 12.26
C PRO A 344 -15.63 -19.52 11.97
N LEU A 345 -14.54 -19.28 11.25
CA LEU A 345 -14.16 -17.92 10.81
C LEU A 345 -15.06 -17.36 9.72
N GLY A 346 -15.92 -18.19 9.13
CA GLY A 346 -16.97 -17.77 8.20
C GLY A 346 -16.52 -17.44 6.78
N ASP A 347 -15.28 -17.77 6.38
CA ASP A 347 -14.72 -17.38 5.07
C ASP A 347 -15.61 -17.73 3.88
N GLU A 348 -15.79 -16.74 3.00
CA GLU A 348 -16.66 -16.77 1.81
C GLU A 348 -18.13 -17.10 2.12
N GLY A 349 -18.48 -17.13 3.40
CA GLY A 349 -19.83 -17.32 3.91
C GLY A 349 -20.41 -16.01 4.45
N ALA A 350 -21.56 -16.13 5.10
CA ALA A 350 -22.19 -14.97 5.74
C ALA A 350 -21.29 -14.41 6.84
N ALA A 351 -21.04 -13.10 6.80
CA ALA A 351 -20.24 -12.40 7.82
C ALA A 351 -20.79 -12.57 9.24
N THR A 352 -22.09 -12.82 9.36
CA THR A 352 -22.82 -13.05 10.62
C THR A 352 -22.53 -14.40 11.28
N ALA A 353 -21.84 -15.32 10.59
CA ALA A 353 -21.46 -16.62 11.12
C ALA A 353 -19.97 -16.69 11.52
N ALA A 354 -19.25 -15.57 11.39
CA ALA A 354 -17.81 -15.52 11.60
C ALA A 354 -17.47 -15.22 13.06
N ARG A 355 -16.55 -15.98 13.66
CA ARG A 355 -15.86 -15.52 14.87
C ARG A 355 -14.97 -14.33 14.54
N LEU A 356 -15.20 -13.18 15.17
CA LEU A 356 -14.43 -11.94 14.94
C LEU A 356 -14.01 -11.27 16.25
N THR A 357 -12.88 -10.58 16.19
CA THR A 357 -12.44 -9.56 17.16
C THR A 357 -11.99 -8.32 16.39
N PRO A 358 -12.93 -7.51 15.87
CA PRO A 358 -12.60 -6.33 15.08
C PRO A 358 -12.07 -5.21 16.00
N LEU A 359 -10.82 -4.79 15.82
CA LEU A 359 -10.25 -3.65 16.57
C LEU A 359 -10.20 -2.37 15.74
N HIS A 360 -9.72 -2.45 14.49
CA HIS A 360 -9.65 -1.31 13.58
C HIS A 360 -10.46 -1.54 12.33
N ILE A 361 -11.23 -0.52 11.93
CA ILE A 361 -12.10 -0.55 10.75
C ILE A 361 -11.69 0.57 9.81
N ALA A 362 -11.57 0.23 8.53
CA ALA A 362 -11.47 1.16 7.41
C ALA A 362 -12.65 0.93 6.45
N ILE A 363 -13.16 1.99 5.84
CA ILE A 363 -14.20 1.91 4.82
C ILE A 363 -13.57 2.19 3.46
N ASN A 364 -13.73 1.27 2.52
CA ASN A 364 -13.45 1.56 1.13
C ASN A 364 -14.52 2.52 0.60
N ARG A 365 -14.20 3.82 0.53
CA ARG A 365 -15.18 4.85 0.14
C ARG A 365 -15.71 4.72 -1.30
N LYS A 366 -15.09 3.90 -2.15
CA LYS A 366 -15.52 3.67 -3.54
C LYS A 366 -16.54 2.53 -3.65
N THR A 367 -16.34 1.45 -2.89
CA THR A 367 -17.21 0.26 -2.95
C THR A 367 -18.20 0.18 -1.78
N GLY A 368 -17.92 0.87 -0.68
CA GLY A 368 -18.66 0.75 0.58
C GLY A 368 -18.22 -0.43 1.44
N ASP A 369 -17.23 -1.22 1.01
CA ASP A 369 -16.78 -2.40 1.75
C ASP A 369 -16.15 -2.01 3.09
N LEU A 370 -16.46 -2.77 4.14
CA LEU A 370 -15.79 -2.65 5.44
C LEU A 370 -14.56 -3.55 5.43
N ILE A 371 -13.41 -2.99 5.76
CA ILE A 371 -12.14 -3.70 5.87
C ILE A 371 -11.64 -3.53 7.30
N PHE A 372 -11.26 -4.62 7.97
CA PHE A 372 -10.86 -4.56 9.37
C PHE A 372 -9.82 -5.60 9.74
N SER A 373 -9.10 -5.34 10.82
CA SER A 373 -8.16 -6.28 11.42
C SER A 373 -8.92 -7.17 12.39
N ASP A 374 -8.85 -8.48 12.15
CA ASP A 374 -9.37 -9.50 13.05
C ASP A 374 -8.21 -10.04 13.88
N HIS A 375 -8.00 -9.43 15.06
CA HIS A 375 -6.80 -9.65 15.88
C HIS A 375 -6.64 -11.09 16.34
N SER A 376 -7.74 -11.75 16.70
CA SER A 376 -7.73 -13.10 17.23
C SER A 376 -7.42 -14.17 16.19
N SER A 377 -7.48 -13.84 14.90
CA SER A 377 -7.18 -14.79 13.81
C SER A 377 -5.97 -14.37 12.98
N HIS A 378 -5.32 -13.24 13.30
CA HIS A 378 -4.28 -12.63 12.47
C HIS A 378 -4.70 -12.48 10.99
N ARG A 379 -5.94 -12.02 10.78
CA ARG A 379 -6.48 -11.81 9.45
C ARG A 379 -6.87 -10.37 9.19
N VAL A 380 -6.72 -9.97 7.94
CA VAL A 380 -7.43 -8.81 7.41
C VAL A 380 -8.69 -9.32 6.76
N ARG A 381 -9.84 -8.78 7.18
CA ARG A 381 -11.15 -9.23 6.73
C ARG A 381 -11.84 -8.13 5.95
N ARG A 382 -12.67 -8.52 4.98
CA ARG A 382 -13.54 -7.63 4.23
C ARG A 382 -14.97 -8.13 4.30
N ILE A 383 -15.91 -7.25 4.55
CA ILE A 383 -17.33 -7.51 4.35
C ILE A 383 -17.76 -6.77 3.09
N ASP A 384 -18.25 -7.51 2.10
CA ASP A 384 -18.77 -6.92 0.87
C ASP A 384 -20.19 -6.37 1.06
N ALA A 385 -20.69 -5.65 0.05
CA ALA A 385 -22.03 -5.10 0.06
C ALA A 385 -23.16 -6.17 0.14
N GLN A 386 -22.86 -7.45 -0.09
CA GLN A 386 -23.79 -8.57 0.04
C GLN A 386 -23.77 -9.18 1.45
N GLY A 387 -22.90 -8.71 2.35
CA GLY A 387 -22.74 -9.24 3.70
C GLY A 387 -21.95 -10.55 3.75
N VAL A 388 -21.19 -10.85 2.70
CA VAL A 388 -20.26 -11.99 2.66
C VAL A 388 -18.95 -11.54 3.29
N ILE A 389 -18.44 -12.31 4.24
CA ILE A 389 -17.10 -12.08 4.78
C ILE A 389 -16.07 -12.81 3.94
N HIS A 390 -15.00 -12.10 3.65
CA HIS A 390 -13.87 -12.63 2.95
C HIS A 390 -12.61 -12.41 3.78
N THR A 391 -11.68 -13.35 3.70
CA THR A 391 -10.31 -13.12 4.15
C THR A 391 -9.58 -12.35 3.06
N VAL A 392 -9.16 -11.12 3.34
CA VAL A 392 -8.27 -10.31 2.46
C VAL A 392 -6.87 -10.88 2.48
N ALA A 393 -6.36 -11.15 3.69
CA ALA A 393 -5.06 -11.75 3.94
C ALA A 393 -5.07 -12.46 5.30
N GLY A 394 -4.18 -13.42 5.49
CA GLY A 394 -4.04 -14.16 6.75
C GLY A 394 -4.67 -15.55 6.69
N SER A 395 -3.96 -16.57 7.17
CA SER A 395 -4.42 -17.96 7.18
C SER A 395 -4.74 -18.51 8.57
N ASP A 396 -4.38 -17.79 9.63
CA ASP A 396 -4.41 -18.33 10.99
C ASP A 396 -5.81 -18.33 11.59
N ASN A 397 -6.03 -19.17 12.60
CA ASN A 397 -7.34 -19.30 13.23
C ASN A 397 -7.37 -18.69 14.63
N PHE A 398 -6.23 -18.64 15.29
CA PHE A 398 -6.10 -18.21 16.68
C PHE A 398 -4.93 -17.25 16.89
N TYR A 399 -5.02 -16.45 17.96
CA TYR A 399 -4.09 -15.35 18.26
C TYR A 399 -2.67 -15.81 18.62
N TYR A 400 -2.47 -17.10 18.87
CA TYR A 400 -1.18 -17.69 19.18
C TYR A 400 -0.55 -18.41 17.98
N GLU A 401 -1.25 -18.48 16.84
CA GLU A 401 -0.80 -19.16 15.62
C GLU A 401 -0.04 -18.25 14.65
N GLY A 402 0.05 -16.96 14.98
CA GLY A 402 0.70 -15.93 14.18
C GLY A 402 2.13 -16.28 13.77
N GLY A 403 2.54 -15.77 12.62
CA GLY A 403 3.88 -15.95 12.07
C GLY A 403 4.01 -15.32 10.70
N PHE A 404 5.09 -15.64 9.98
CA PHE A 404 5.39 -15.07 8.66
C PHE A 404 5.53 -16.14 7.58
N SER A 405 4.73 -16.05 6.51
CA SER A 405 4.85 -16.87 5.29
C SER A 405 4.02 -16.30 4.13
N GLY A 406 4.15 -16.89 2.94
CA GLY A 406 3.20 -16.73 1.83
C GLY A 406 3.39 -15.50 0.93
N ASP A 407 4.47 -14.74 1.10
CA ASP A 407 4.79 -13.64 0.19
C ASP A 407 5.00 -14.11 -1.26
N ASN A 408 4.52 -13.29 -2.19
CA ASN A 408 4.44 -13.60 -3.62
C ASN A 408 3.47 -14.75 -3.96
N GLY A 409 2.69 -15.21 -2.98
CA GLY A 409 1.63 -16.21 -3.11
C GLY A 409 0.25 -15.64 -2.77
N PRO A 410 -0.77 -16.50 -2.67
CA PRO A 410 -2.13 -16.08 -2.33
C PRO A 410 -2.18 -15.37 -0.98
N ALA A 411 -2.81 -14.19 -0.93
CA ALA A 411 -2.93 -13.43 0.31
C ALA A 411 -3.61 -14.21 1.44
N THR A 412 -4.58 -15.07 1.10
CA THR A 412 -5.35 -15.90 2.05
C THR A 412 -4.56 -17.07 2.64
N GLU A 413 -3.41 -17.41 2.08
CA GLU A 413 -2.54 -18.50 2.56
C GLU A 413 -1.34 -17.99 3.35
N ALA A 414 -1.15 -16.68 3.40
CA ALA A 414 -0.06 -16.08 4.12
C ALA A 414 -0.34 -16.02 5.62
N LYS A 415 0.68 -16.33 6.43
CA LYS A 415 0.65 -16.03 7.86
C LYS A 415 0.95 -14.56 8.11
N LEU A 416 0.18 -13.96 9.01
CA LEU A 416 0.39 -12.63 9.58
C LEU A 416 0.53 -12.76 11.10
N SER A 417 1.01 -11.72 11.77
CA SER A 417 1.19 -11.71 13.22
C SER A 417 0.95 -10.30 13.77
N PHE A 418 -0.22 -10.13 14.40
CA PHE A 418 -0.66 -8.89 15.05
C PHE A 418 -0.40 -8.97 16.55
N ASP A 419 -0.10 -7.84 17.20
CA ASP A 419 0.15 -7.82 18.64
C ASP A 419 -1.14 -7.73 19.46
N TYR A 420 -1.27 -8.51 20.53
CA TYR A 420 -2.49 -8.55 21.33
C TYR A 420 -2.51 -7.36 22.30
N GLY A 421 -3.14 -6.26 21.90
CA GLY A 421 -3.30 -5.06 22.72
C GLY A 421 -2.83 -3.76 22.07
N ASP A 422 -2.14 -3.83 20.94
CA ASP A 422 -1.74 -2.66 20.16
C ASP A 422 -2.60 -2.46 18.90
N ALA A 423 -2.69 -1.21 18.49
CA ALA A 423 -3.27 -0.79 17.22
C ALA A 423 -2.53 -1.40 16.02
N SER A 424 -3.09 -2.46 15.40
CA SER A 424 -2.64 -2.89 14.06
C SER A 424 -3.30 -2.02 12.99
N GLY A 425 -2.48 -1.34 12.21
CA GLY A 425 -2.86 -0.38 11.18
C GLY A 425 -3.28 -1.08 9.91
N ILE A 426 -4.42 -0.65 9.38
CA ILE A 426 -4.85 -0.95 8.02
C ILE A 426 -5.03 0.37 7.29
N ALA A 427 -4.44 0.46 6.08
CA ALA A 427 -4.67 1.58 5.17
C ALA A 427 -5.16 1.06 3.83
N VAL A 428 -6.13 1.76 3.24
CA VAL A 428 -6.72 1.39 1.94
C VAL A 428 -6.47 2.52 0.94
N SER A 429 -5.82 2.21 -0.18
CA SER A 429 -5.54 3.20 -1.22
C SER A 429 -6.82 3.56 -1.99
N PRO A 430 -6.86 4.71 -2.70
CA PRO A 430 -7.97 5.03 -3.60
C PRO A 430 -8.18 4.02 -4.74
N ALA A 431 -7.14 3.23 -5.07
CA ALA A 431 -7.25 2.15 -6.04
C ALA A 431 -7.87 0.87 -5.45
N GLY A 432 -7.98 0.78 -4.12
CA GLY A 432 -8.51 -0.36 -3.39
C GLY A 432 -7.43 -1.34 -2.89
N ASP A 433 -6.15 -0.96 -2.96
CA ASP A 433 -5.06 -1.76 -2.40
C ASP A 433 -5.11 -1.70 -0.87
N VAL A 434 -4.84 -2.82 -0.22
CA VAL A 434 -4.90 -2.94 1.24
C VAL A 434 -3.50 -3.12 1.78
N TYR A 435 -3.11 -2.25 2.71
CA TYR A 435 -1.84 -2.31 3.41
C TYR A 435 -2.11 -2.66 4.87
N VAL A 436 -1.36 -3.61 5.40
CA VAL A 436 -1.51 -4.09 6.77
C VAL A 436 -0.17 -4.07 7.48
N SER A 437 -0.18 -3.57 8.72
CA SER A 437 0.95 -3.70 9.62
C SER A 437 1.03 -5.13 10.13
N ASP A 438 2.03 -5.87 9.65
CA ASP A 438 2.35 -7.21 10.12
C ASP A 438 3.32 -7.09 11.31
N SER A 439 2.79 -6.53 12.40
CA SER A 439 3.54 -5.83 13.44
C SER A 439 4.59 -6.69 14.12
N GLN A 440 4.22 -7.91 14.54
CA GLN A 440 5.16 -8.80 15.22
C GLN A 440 6.18 -9.42 14.24
N ASN A 441 5.86 -9.42 12.95
CA ASN A 441 6.78 -9.84 11.89
C ASN A 441 7.67 -8.71 11.40
N ASN A 442 7.53 -7.48 11.91
CA ASN A 442 8.32 -6.32 11.53
C ASN A 442 8.21 -5.97 10.04
N ARG A 443 7.00 -6.06 9.48
CA ARG A 443 6.74 -5.78 8.06
C ARG A 443 5.46 -4.99 7.87
N VAL A 444 5.38 -4.32 6.75
CA VAL A 444 4.10 -3.90 6.16
C VAL A 444 3.88 -4.74 4.92
N ARG A 445 2.72 -5.39 4.84
CA ARG A 445 2.35 -6.23 3.71
C ARG A 445 1.21 -5.60 2.94
N ALA A 446 1.24 -5.74 1.62
CA ALA A 446 0.23 -5.19 0.73
C ALA A 446 -0.46 -6.29 -0.05
N VAL A 447 -1.77 -6.14 -0.20
CA VAL A 447 -2.62 -6.90 -1.13
C VAL A 447 -3.15 -5.91 -2.16
N PHE A 448 -2.70 -6.05 -3.40
CA PHE A 448 -3.08 -5.14 -4.46
C PHE A 448 -4.45 -5.50 -5.05
N ALA A 449 -5.19 -4.47 -5.45
CA ALA A 449 -6.48 -4.64 -6.10
C ALA A 449 -6.31 -5.34 -7.47
N CYS A 450 -7.22 -6.27 -7.78
CA CYS A 450 -7.29 -6.89 -9.09
C CYS A 450 -7.59 -5.84 -10.17
N VAL A 451 -6.66 -5.66 -11.12
CA VAL A 451 -6.84 -4.79 -12.28
C VAL A 451 -6.64 -5.57 -13.58
N SER A 452 -7.39 -5.22 -14.63
CA SER A 452 -7.15 -5.77 -15.97
C SER A 452 -5.84 -5.23 -16.53
N VAL A 453 -4.98 -6.11 -17.02
CA VAL A 453 -3.70 -5.73 -17.62
C VAL A 453 -3.88 -5.31 -19.07
N THR A 454 -3.09 -4.33 -19.51
CA THR A 454 -3.04 -3.89 -20.91
C THR A 454 -1.86 -4.52 -21.65
N ALA A 455 -1.90 -4.50 -22.98
CA ALA A 455 -0.82 -5.00 -23.79
C ALA A 455 0.46 -4.16 -23.57
N PRO A 456 1.64 -4.78 -23.30
CA PRO A 456 2.88 -4.03 -23.15
C PRO A 456 3.33 -3.44 -24.51
N ALA A 457 3.91 -2.24 -24.47
CA ALA A 457 4.54 -1.63 -25.63
C ALA A 457 5.97 -2.19 -25.79
N LEU A 458 6.31 -2.66 -26.99
CA LEU A 458 7.63 -3.22 -27.28
C LEU A 458 8.55 -2.19 -27.91
N THR A 459 9.84 -2.22 -27.54
CA THR A 459 10.89 -1.44 -28.20
C THR A 459 11.72 -2.37 -29.07
N ALA A 460 11.69 -2.16 -30.39
CA ALA A 460 12.46 -2.98 -31.33
C ALA A 460 13.97 -2.65 -31.25
N PRO A 461 14.86 -3.65 -31.13
CA PRO A 461 16.30 -3.42 -31.26
C PRO A 461 16.68 -3.11 -32.72
N THR A 462 17.39 -2.01 -32.95
CA THR A 462 17.92 -1.62 -34.27
C THR A 462 19.28 -2.26 -34.54
N ASN A 463 19.50 -2.84 -35.73
CA ASN A 463 20.75 -3.56 -36.10
C ASN A 463 21.16 -4.62 -35.05
N ALA A 464 20.19 -5.46 -34.68
CA ALA A 464 20.26 -6.30 -33.48
C ALA A 464 21.44 -7.29 -33.54
N SER A 465 22.21 -7.43 -32.46
CA SER A 465 23.16 -8.54 -32.30
C SER A 465 22.45 -9.90 -32.41
N THR A 466 23.19 -11.01 -32.51
CA THR A 466 22.64 -12.37 -32.28
C THR A 466 22.26 -12.62 -30.81
N THR A 467 22.53 -11.66 -29.93
CA THR A 467 22.12 -11.61 -28.52
C THR A 467 21.52 -10.23 -28.19
N PRO A 468 20.41 -9.84 -28.82
CA PRO A 468 19.83 -8.53 -28.60
C PRO A 468 19.12 -8.47 -27.25
N THR A 469 19.13 -7.34 -26.57
CA THR A 469 18.26 -7.11 -25.41
C THR A 469 16.88 -6.72 -25.92
N LEU A 470 15.87 -7.52 -25.58
CA LEU A 470 14.47 -7.20 -25.82
C LEU A 470 13.94 -6.42 -24.62
N THR A 471 13.25 -5.31 -24.86
CA THR A 471 12.71 -4.43 -23.82
C THR A 471 11.26 -4.09 -24.09
N TRP A 472 10.45 -4.05 -23.05
CA TRP A 472 9.04 -3.64 -23.11
C TRP A 472 8.68 -2.69 -21.96
N SER A 473 7.55 -1.99 -22.08
CA SER A 473 7.02 -1.16 -21.00
C SER A 473 6.50 -2.03 -19.86
N SER A 474 6.71 -1.60 -18.61
CA SER A 474 5.97 -2.16 -17.48
C SER A 474 4.46 -1.94 -17.67
N VAL A 475 3.66 -2.92 -17.25
CA VAL A 475 2.20 -2.86 -17.30
C VAL A 475 1.68 -2.83 -15.87
N PRO A 476 0.91 -1.79 -15.47
CA PRO A 476 0.28 -1.74 -14.15
C PRO A 476 -0.58 -2.98 -13.89
N GLY A 477 -0.37 -3.62 -12.74
CA GLY A 477 -1.05 -4.85 -12.34
C GLY A 477 -0.55 -6.15 -12.99
N ALA A 478 0.45 -6.09 -13.87
CA ALA A 478 1.12 -7.27 -14.40
C ALA A 478 2.27 -7.68 -13.48
N PHE A 479 2.23 -8.93 -12.99
CA PHE A 479 3.24 -9.48 -12.07
C PHE A 479 4.26 -10.38 -12.77
N ARG A 480 3.94 -10.84 -13.98
CA ARG A 480 4.72 -11.78 -14.76
C ARG A 480 4.61 -11.50 -16.25
N TYR A 481 5.68 -11.76 -16.99
CA TYR A 481 5.73 -11.64 -18.44
C TYR A 481 6.22 -12.94 -19.09
N ASP A 482 5.57 -13.32 -20.19
CA ASP A 482 6.03 -14.40 -21.08
C ASP A 482 6.51 -13.80 -22.41
N VAL A 483 7.72 -14.18 -22.83
CA VAL A 483 8.34 -13.72 -24.08
C VAL A 483 8.28 -14.82 -25.11
N ARG A 484 7.71 -14.51 -26.28
CA ARG A 484 7.71 -15.39 -27.45
C ARG A 484 8.55 -14.81 -28.56
N VAL A 485 9.41 -15.63 -29.16
CA VAL A 485 10.26 -15.25 -30.31
C VAL A 485 10.29 -16.39 -31.31
N ASP A 486 10.09 -16.07 -32.58
CA ASP A 486 10.05 -17.05 -33.66
C ASP A 486 10.51 -16.44 -35.00
N THR A 487 10.81 -17.27 -35.99
CA THR A 487 11.09 -16.82 -37.37
C THR A 487 9.82 -16.73 -38.23
N VAL A 488 8.68 -17.16 -37.68
CA VAL A 488 7.35 -17.03 -38.31
C VAL A 488 6.57 -15.85 -37.75
N SER A 489 5.68 -15.30 -38.57
CA SER A 489 4.97 -14.05 -38.28
C SER A 489 4.04 -14.08 -37.07
N LEU A 490 3.60 -15.26 -36.63
CA LEU A 490 2.82 -15.49 -35.41
C LEU A 490 3.68 -16.29 -34.42
N PRO A 491 4.46 -15.63 -33.54
CA PRO A 491 5.41 -16.32 -32.70
C PRO A 491 4.69 -17.16 -31.63
N ALA A 492 4.80 -18.48 -31.74
CA ALA A 492 4.16 -19.42 -30.81
C ALA A 492 5.12 -19.93 -29.74
N ARG A 493 6.44 -19.90 -29.98
CA ARG A 493 7.42 -20.43 -29.05
C ARG A 493 7.67 -19.47 -27.88
N VAL A 494 7.28 -19.88 -26.67
CA VAL A 494 7.70 -19.21 -25.41
C VAL A 494 9.16 -19.55 -25.17
N ILE A 495 10.01 -18.53 -25.13
CA ILE A 495 11.46 -18.69 -24.88
C ILE A 495 11.85 -18.26 -23.46
N ALA A 496 10.97 -17.53 -22.78
CA ALA A 496 11.06 -17.19 -21.37
C ALA A 496 9.65 -16.99 -20.81
N SER A 497 9.41 -17.44 -19.59
CA SER A 497 8.12 -17.32 -18.91
C SER A 497 8.30 -16.82 -17.49
N ASP A 498 7.24 -16.24 -16.94
CA ASP A 498 7.18 -15.77 -15.56
C ASP A 498 8.30 -14.79 -15.17
N LEU A 499 8.71 -13.94 -16.12
CA LEU A 499 9.68 -12.90 -15.85
C LEU A 499 9.06 -11.79 -15.00
N THR A 500 9.79 -11.32 -13.98
CA THR A 500 9.49 -10.09 -13.22
C THR A 500 10.05 -8.85 -13.92
N GLU A 501 11.15 -9.02 -14.64
CA GLU A 501 11.85 -7.95 -15.34
C GLU A 501 11.13 -7.53 -16.62
N THR A 502 11.40 -6.31 -17.08
CA THR A 502 10.90 -5.77 -18.35
C THR A 502 11.91 -5.89 -19.50
N THR A 503 12.93 -6.73 -19.31
CA THR A 503 13.95 -7.02 -20.30
C THR A 503 14.28 -8.50 -20.36
N PHE A 504 14.70 -8.96 -21.53
CA PHE A 504 15.20 -10.33 -21.73
C PHE A 504 16.18 -10.39 -22.89
N THR A 505 17.30 -11.09 -22.70
CA THR A 505 18.33 -11.26 -23.73
C THR A 505 18.33 -12.72 -24.24
N PRO A 506 17.67 -13.02 -25.36
CA PRO A 506 17.76 -14.33 -26.00
C PRO A 506 19.20 -14.63 -26.45
N SER A 507 19.60 -15.89 -26.34
CA SER A 507 20.87 -16.41 -26.84
C SER A 507 20.68 -17.26 -28.10
N ASN A 508 21.77 -17.43 -28.86
CA ASN A 508 21.84 -18.34 -30.03
C ASN A 508 20.87 -18.02 -31.18
N LEU A 509 20.60 -16.73 -31.44
CA LEU A 509 19.87 -16.34 -32.64
C LEU A 509 20.76 -16.48 -33.88
N ALA A 510 20.17 -16.92 -35.00
CA ALA A 510 20.88 -17.07 -36.26
C ALA A 510 21.25 -15.68 -36.82
N PRO A 511 22.46 -15.47 -37.36
CA PRO A 511 22.83 -14.20 -37.99
C PRO A 511 22.00 -13.91 -39.25
N GLY A 512 21.80 -12.63 -39.57
CA GLY A 512 21.05 -12.17 -40.75
C GLY A 512 19.58 -12.62 -40.80
N THR A 513 19.02 -13.10 -39.68
CA THR A 513 17.70 -13.74 -39.64
C THR A 513 16.67 -12.80 -39.04
N LYS A 514 15.50 -12.72 -39.69
CA LYS A 514 14.36 -11.93 -39.19
C LYS A 514 13.59 -12.74 -38.15
N TYR A 515 13.34 -12.12 -37.01
CA TYR A 515 12.54 -12.67 -35.92
C TYR A 515 11.31 -11.80 -35.65
N PHE A 516 10.22 -12.46 -35.26
CA PHE A 516 8.98 -11.88 -34.78
C PHE A 516 8.85 -12.20 -33.30
N TRP A 517 8.38 -11.25 -32.52
CA TRP A 517 8.26 -11.45 -31.09
C TRP A 517 7.10 -10.69 -30.48
N THR A 518 6.65 -11.22 -29.34
CA THR A 518 5.58 -10.67 -28.51
C THR A 518 5.89 -10.87 -27.04
N VAL A 519 5.32 -10.01 -26.20
CA VAL A 519 5.33 -10.18 -24.75
C VAL A 519 3.88 -10.27 -24.27
N THR A 520 3.58 -11.27 -23.45
CA THR A 520 2.28 -11.38 -22.77
C THR A 520 2.44 -10.93 -21.34
N ALA A 521 1.79 -9.82 -20.99
CA ALA A 521 1.63 -9.39 -19.61
C ALA A 521 0.59 -10.29 -18.95
N LYS A 522 0.91 -10.81 -17.77
CA LYS A 522 0.01 -11.62 -16.95
C LYS A 522 -0.31 -10.83 -15.70
N GLY A 523 -1.59 -10.49 -15.56
CA GLY A 523 -2.17 -10.01 -14.33
C GLY A 523 -2.11 -11.09 -13.25
N ASP A 524 -2.51 -10.72 -12.06
CA ASP A 524 -2.48 -11.61 -10.91
C ASP A 524 -3.25 -12.92 -11.16
N THR A 525 -2.57 -14.05 -11.00
CA THR A 525 -3.12 -15.38 -11.23
C THR A 525 -4.20 -15.76 -10.21
N PHE A 526 -4.26 -15.06 -9.08
CA PHE A 526 -5.24 -15.27 -8.02
C PHE A 526 -6.45 -14.33 -8.15
N CYS A 527 -6.48 -13.47 -9.18
CA CYS A 527 -7.70 -12.75 -9.52
C CYS A 527 -8.74 -13.67 -10.19
N PRO A 528 -10.05 -13.51 -9.89
CA PRO A 528 -11.13 -14.38 -10.39
C PRO A 528 -11.19 -14.49 -11.93
N THR A 529 -10.68 -13.49 -12.63
CA THR A 529 -10.45 -13.54 -14.08
C THR A 529 -8.98 -13.27 -14.33
N ALA A 530 -8.23 -14.32 -14.68
CA ALA A 530 -6.84 -14.19 -15.08
C ALA A 530 -6.74 -13.24 -16.27
N SER A 531 -6.29 -12.02 -16.01
CA SER A 531 -6.13 -11.01 -17.05
C SER A 531 -4.80 -11.25 -17.74
N THR A 532 -4.83 -11.49 -19.05
CA THR A 532 -3.61 -11.51 -19.86
C THR A 532 -3.78 -10.58 -21.03
N ALA A 533 -2.70 -9.91 -21.41
CA ALA A 533 -2.68 -9.04 -22.58
C ALA A 533 -1.36 -9.19 -23.33
N THR A 534 -1.45 -9.56 -24.60
CA THR A 534 -0.29 -9.74 -25.47
C THR A 534 -0.03 -8.47 -26.28
N SER A 535 1.24 -8.08 -26.36
CA SER A 535 1.68 -6.97 -27.20
C SER A 535 1.33 -7.16 -28.67
N ALA A 536 1.38 -6.06 -29.44
CA ALA A 536 1.50 -6.17 -30.89
C ALA A 536 2.77 -6.96 -31.26
N ILE A 537 2.76 -7.57 -32.44
CA ILE A 537 3.91 -8.30 -32.97
C ILE A 537 4.91 -7.27 -33.50
N VAL A 538 6.13 -7.33 -32.99
CA VAL A 538 7.26 -6.52 -33.45
C VAL A 538 8.31 -7.42 -34.08
N THR A 539 9.11 -6.87 -34.99
CA THR A 539 10.16 -7.63 -35.68
C THR A 539 11.52 -6.97 -35.52
N PHE A 540 12.57 -7.78 -35.51
CA PHE A 540 13.95 -7.33 -35.69
C PHE A 540 14.68 -8.32 -36.59
N THR A 541 15.79 -7.88 -37.18
CA THR A 541 16.69 -8.74 -37.95
C THR A 541 18.05 -8.70 -37.27
N THR A 542 18.62 -9.87 -37.00
CA THR A 542 19.98 -9.96 -36.46
C THR A 542 21.00 -9.47 -37.49
N ALA A 543 22.10 -8.89 -37.02
CA ALA A 543 23.22 -8.50 -37.86
C ALA A 543 23.70 -9.70 -38.67
N ALA A 544 24.09 -9.47 -39.92
CA ALA A 544 24.75 -10.48 -40.72
C ALA A 544 26.01 -10.97 -39.96
N GLY A 545 26.24 -12.27 -39.94
CA GLY A 545 27.38 -12.84 -39.23
C GLY A 545 28.68 -12.28 -39.80
N CYS A 546 29.66 -11.97 -38.93
CA CYS A 546 30.96 -11.48 -39.38
C CYS A 546 31.82 -12.65 -39.86
N GLY A 547 31.99 -12.77 -41.17
CA GLY A 547 32.78 -13.82 -41.81
C GLY A 547 33.21 -13.45 -43.23
N VAL A 548 34.23 -14.13 -43.73
CA VAL A 548 34.75 -13.98 -45.09
C VAL A 548 34.42 -15.23 -45.89
N GLY A 549 33.82 -15.06 -47.07
CA GLY A 549 33.53 -16.16 -47.98
C GLY A 549 34.79 -16.84 -48.51
N ALA A 550 34.63 -18.07 -49.01
CA ALA A 550 35.69 -18.72 -49.78
C ALA A 550 35.97 -17.95 -51.07
N PHE A 551 37.22 -17.96 -51.51
CA PHE A 551 37.69 -17.37 -52.77
C PHE A 551 38.89 -18.17 -53.27
N ASP A 552 39.23 -18.00 -54.55
CA ASP A 552 40.39 -18.68 -55.15
C ASP A 552 41.25 -17.70 -55.95
N LEU A 553 42.49 -18.11 -56.21
CA LEU A 553 43.44 -17.39 -57.04
C LEU A 553 43.04 -17.52 -58.52
N THR A 554 43.17 -16.46 -59.30
CA THR A 554 42.78 -16.45 -60.73
C THR A 554 43.99 -16.59 -61.64
N ALA A 555 45.08 -15.87 -61.38
CA ALA A 555 46.32 -15.98 -62.17
C ALA A 555 47.57 -15.66 -61.32
N PRO A 556 48.74 -16.25 -61.63
CA PRO A 556 48.94 -17.31 -62.61
C PRO A 556 48.30 -18.66 -62.19
N ALA A 557 48.17 -19.58 -63.14
CA ALA A 557 47.83 -20.97 -62.82
C ALA A 557 48.97 -21.61 -62.00
N ASP A 558 48.65 -22.62 -61.18
CA ASP A 558 49.67 -23.31 -60.40
C ASP A 558 50.71 -23.99 -61.30
N GLY A 559 51.99 -23.78 -61.00
CA GLY A 559 53.12 -24.29 -61.77
C GLY A 559 53.43 -23.50 -63.06
N ALA A 560 52.86 -22.31 -63.25
CA ALA A 560 53.13 -21.50 -64.44
C ALA A 560 54.63 -21.15 -64.57
N THR A 561 55.15 -21.19 -65.80
CA THR A 561 56.57 -20.92 -66.10
C THR A 561 56.90 -19.42 -66.24
N SER A 562 55.90 -18.56 -66.07
CA SER A 562 56.02 -17.10 -66.06
C SER A 562 54.77 -16.49 -65.42
N ALA A 563 54.89 -15.31 -64.82
CA ALA A 563 53.75 -14.56 -64.31
C ALA A 563 53.92 -13.08 -64.65
N SER A 564 52.88 -12.44 -65.19
CA SER A 564 52.82 -11.00 -65.43
C SER A 564 52.07 -10.25 -64.32
N GLN A 565 51.13 -10.92 -63.65
CA GLN A 565 50.32 -10.37 -62.57
C GLN A 565 49.84 -11.49 -61.64
N LEU A 566 49.75 -11.21 -60.34
CA LEU A 566 49.04 -12.03 -59.36
C LEU A 566 47.62 -11.50 -59.22
N SER A 567 46.61 -12.37 -59.29
CA SER A 567 45.21 -11.97 -59.16
C SER A 567 44.40 -13.05 -58.47
N TRP A 568 43.33 -12.65 -57.77
CA TRP A 568 42.41 -13.54 -57.08
C TRP A 568 40.97 -13.03 -57.18
N GLN A 569 40.01 -13.90 -56.91
CA GLN A 569 38.60 -13.52 -56.82
C GLN A 569 38.37 -12.63 -55.58
N PRO A 570 37.50 -11.61 -55.67
CA PRO A 570 37.07 -10.89 -54.48
C PRO A 570 36.35 -11.84 -53.52
N ALA A 571 36.81 -11.88 -52.28
CA ALA A 571 36.19 -12.70 -51.23
C ALA A 571 34.95 -11.97 -50.67
N PRO A 572 33.75 -12.59 -50.69
CA PRO A 572 32.55 -11.97 -50.13
C PRO A 572 32.76 -11.58 -48.66
N GLY A 573 32.54 -10.32 -48.31
CA GLY A 573 32.71 -9.81 -46.94
C GLY A 573 34.14 -9.38 -46.55
N ALA A 574 35.13 -9.50 -47.45
CA ALA A 574 36.49 -9.04 -47.17
C ALA A 574 36.65 -7.51 -47.30
N GLY A 575 37.41 -6.92 -46.39
CA GLY A 575 37.81 -5.51 -46.42
C GLY A 575 39.25 -5.29 -46.88
N THR A 576 40.15 -6.23 -46.55
CA THR A 576 41.56 -6.22 -46.95
C THR A 576 42.09 -7.64 -47.21
N TYR A 577 43.24 -7.72 -47.86
CA TYR A 577 43.95 -8.96 -48.17
C TYR A 577 45.41 -8.87 -47.74
N ASP A 578 45.95 -9.97 -47.24
CA ASP A 578 47.37 -10.17 -46.99
C ASP A 578 47.93 -11.14 -48.03
N LEU A 579 48.98 -10.70 -48.74
CA LEU A 579 49.68 -11.49 -49.76
C LEU A 579 50.91 -12.14 -49.12
N TYR A 580 50.98 -13.47 -49.20
CA TYR A 580 52.14 -14.25 -48.79
C TYR A 580 52.86 -14.74 -50.04
N LEU A 581 54.17 -14.49 -50.14
CA LEU A 581 54.95 -14.72 -51.36
C LEU A 581 56.44 -14.93 -51.05
N GLY A 582 57.06 -15.98 -51.62
CA GLY A 582 58.49 -16.25 -51.47
C GLY A 582 58.93 -17.61 -52.03
N THR A 583 60.19 -17.98 -51.84
CA THR A 583 60.78 -19.23 -52.37
C THR A 583 60.62 -20.44 -51.44
N THR A 584 59.94 -20.27 -50.30
CA THR A 584 59.68 -21.31 -49.29
C THR A 584 58.20 -21.71 -49.25
N THR A 585 57.91 -22.89 -48.70
CA THR A 585 56.53 -23.37 -48.44
C THR A 585 56.32 -23.65 -46.95
N PRO A 586 55.44 -22.91 -46.24
CA PRO A 586 54.66 -21.77 -46.73
C PRO A 586 55.55 -20.52 -46.98
N PRO A 587 55.16 -19.66 -47.91
CA PRO A 587 55.86 -18.39 -48.15
C PRO A 587 55.61 -17.39 -46.99
N PRO A 588 56.54 -16.45 -46.73
CA PRO A 588 56.36 -15.41 -45.72
C PRO A 588 55.33 -14.36 -46.16
N LEU A 589 54.81 -13.60 -45.20
CA LEU A 589 53.99 -12.41 -45.48
C LEU A 589 54.83 -11.42 -46.29
N PHE A 590 54.32 -11.02 -47.44
CA PHE A 590 54.98 -10.08 -48.34
C PHE A 590 54.37 -8.67 -48.20
N GLU A 591 53.04 -8.58 -48.21
CA GLU A 591 52.33 -7.31 -48.05
C GLU A 591 50.98 -7.54 -47.35
N SER A 592 50.57 -6.59 -46.51
CA SER A 592 49.33 -6.65 -45.74
C SER A 592 48.45 -5.44 -46.04
N GLY A 593 47.13 -5.60 -45.88
CA GLY A 593 46.18 -4.50 -46.01
C GLY A 593 45.83 -4.13 -47.46
N ILE A 594 46.06 -5.02 -48.42
CA ILE A 594 45.77 -4.79 -49.84
C ILE A 594 44.25 -4.68 -50.03
N THR A 595 43.78 -3.66 -50.74
CA THR A 595 42.35 -3.45 -51.04
C THR A 595 41.97 -3.86 -52.47
N ALA A 596 42.96 -4.03 -53.35
CA ALA A 596 42.79 -4.55 -54.70
C ALA A 596 42.80 -6.10 -54.71
N THR A 597 42.28 -6.70 -55.77
CA THR A 597 42.35 -8.17 -55.99
C THR A 597 43.44 -8.57 -56.99
N THR A 598 44.42 -7.68 -57.18
CA THR A 598 45.54 -7.86 -58.11
C THR A 598 46.81 -7.25 -57.54
N HIS A 599 47.96 -7.85 -57.82
CA HIS A 599 49.28 -7.36 -57.44
C HIS A 599 50.30 -7.61 -58.56
N SER A 600 51.20 -6.67 -58.81
CA SER A 600 52.28 -6.83 -59.79
C SER A 600 53.26 -7.93 -59.36
N VAL A 601 53.81 -8.70 -60.31
CA VAL A 601 54.73 -9.80 -59.97
C VAL A 601 56.09 -9.26 -59.52
N PRO A 602 56.56 -9.56 -58.28
CA PRO A 602 57.88 -9.13 -57.83
C PRO A 602 58.99 -9.94 -58.50
N ASN A 603 60.14 -9.31 -58.74
CA ASN A 603 61.30 -9.98 -59.32
C ASN A 603 62.02 -10.87 -58.30
N ILE A 604 61.54 -12.11 -58.14
CA ILE A 604 62.12 -13.11 -57.24
C ILE A 604 62.60 -14.29 -58.11
N PRO A 605 63.92 -14.51 -58.24
CA PRO A 605 64.43 -15.56 -59.12
C PRO A 605 64.09 -16.96 -58.62
N GLY A 606 63.72 -17.85 -59.55
CA GLY A 606 63.41 -19.25 -59.25
C GLY A 606 61.93 -19.53 -59.04
N ARG A 607 61.63 -20.64 -58.35
CA ARG A 607 60.25 -21.05 -58.05
C ARG A 607 59.71 -20.26 -56.86
N VAL A 608 58.62 -19.54 -57.07
CA VAL A 608 57.93 -18.71 -56.08
C VAL A 608 56.61 -19.38 -55.71
N PHE A 609 56.32 -19.45 -54.42
CA PHE A 609 55.05 -19.89 -53.85
C PHE A 609 54.29 -18.68 -53.32
N TRP A 610 52.97 -18.70 -53.44
CA TRP A 610 52.12 -17.61 -52.97
C TRP A 610 50.70 -18.07 -52.60
N PHE A 611 50.08 -17.33 -51.69
CA PHE A 611 48.68 -17.43 -51.34
C PHE A 611 48.18 -16.11 -50.77
N VAL A 612 46.87 -15.98 -50.62
CA VAL A 612 46.23 -14.77 -50.12
C VAL A 612 45.35 -15.11 -48.91
N VAL A 613 45.41 -14.27 -47.88
CA VAL A 613 44.49 -14.31 -46.73
C VAL A 613 43.57 -13.10 -46.82
N ALA A 614 42.27 -13.32 -46.89
CA ALA A 614 41.26 -12.27 -46.89
C ALA A 614 40.78 -12.01 -45.45
N HIS A 615 40.68 -10.74 -45.06
CA HIS A 615 40.24 -10.31 -43.73
C HIS A 615 38.85 -9.66 -43.81
N ALA A 616 37.95 -10.00 -42.89
CA ALA A 616 36.59 -9.47 -42.92
C ALA A 616 36.58 -7.96 -42.71
N ALA A 617 35.75 -7.23 -43.47
CA ALA A 617 35.61 -5.78 -43.31
C ALA A 617 35.07 -5.39 -41.91
N CYS A 618 34.36 -6.31 -41.25
CA CYS A 618 33.78 -6.11 -39.91
C CYS A 618 34.71 -6.49 -38.75
N ASP A 619 35.71 -7.36 -38.97
CA ASP A 619 36.66 -7.84 -37.97
C ASP A 619 37.86 -8.48 -38.67
N ALA A 620 39.02 -7.82 -38.61
CA ALA A 620 40.22 -8.29 -39.28
C ALA A 620 40.77 -9.63 -38.73
N THR A 621 40.29 -10.11 -37.58
CA THR A 621 40.67 -11.43 -37.04
C THR A 621 39.92 -12.58 -37.70
N LYS A 622 38.81 -12.30 -38.40
CA LYS A 622 38.06 -13.29 -39.17
C LYS A 622 38.66 -13.38 -40.56
N THR A 623 39.25 -14.52 -40.89
CA THR A 623 39.97 -14.71 -42.15
C THR A 623 39.45 -15.89 -42.98
N SER A 624 39.74 -15.83 -44.27
CA SER A 624 39.59 -16.92 -45.24
C SER A 624 40.88 -16.99 -46.05
N THR A 625 41.38 -18.19 -46.34
CA THR A 625 42.71 -18.38 -46.95
C THR A 625 42.57 -19.12 -48.27
N SER A 626 43.21 -18.61 -49.33
CA SER A 626 43.26 -19.29 -50.63
C SER A 626 44.18 -20.52 -50.58
N PRO A 627 44.05 -21.46 -51.54
CA PRO A 627 45.09 -22.46 -51.77
C PRO A 627 46.44 -21.81 -52.09
N VAL A 628 47.54 -22.51 -51.78
CA VAL A 628 48.90 -22.11 -52.17
C VAL A 628 49.13 -22.50 -53.62
N ARG A 629 49.63 -21.57 -54.44
CA ARG A 629 50.07 -21.79 -55.82
C ARG A 629 51.55 -21.46 -55.99
N SER A 630 52.13 -21.93 -57.07
CA SER A 630 53.51 -21.63 -57.45
C SER A 630 53.63 -21.12 -58.89
N TYR A 631 54.67 -20.34 -59.17
CA TYR A 631 55.12 -19.99 -60.52
C TYR A 631 56.65 -19.91 -60.55
N THR A 632 57.25 -20.02 -61.73
CA THR A 632 58.69 -19.82 -61.93
C THR A 632 58.92 -18.46 -62.57
N ALA A 633 59.72 -17.61 -61.94
CA ALA A 633 60.21 -16.39 -62.56
C ALA A 633 61.50 -16.70 -63.33
N SER A 634 61.58 -16.22 -64.57
CA SER A 634 62.76 -16.29 -65.43
C SER A 634 63.87 -15.36 -64.98
#